data_AF-A0A6B3AJF2-F1
#
_entry.id   AF-A0A6B3AJF2-F1
#
_cell.length_a   1.000
_cell.length_b   1.000
_cell.length_c   1.000
_cell.angle_alpha   90.00
_cell.angle_beta   90.00
_cell.angle_gamma   90.00
#
_symmetry.space_group_name_H-M   'P 1'
#
loop_
_entity.id
_entity.type
_entity.pdbx_description
1 polymer ?
#
loop_
_entity_poly.entity_id
_entity_poly.type
_entity_poly.pdbx_seq_one_letter_code
_entity_poly.pdbx_strand_id
1 'polypeptide(L)'
;MTAERWTRAVREQVGLGRFLPLGGPRDGAWIAERAAASVLRSAAGAVEGVRLDALRIGLAAPEEAGEPVVPAPASALPPGA
;
A
#
# COMPACT_ATOMS: atom_id res chain seq x y z
N MET A 1 26.08 11.98 -13.21
CA MET A 1 25.96 10.51 -13.20
C MET A 1 25.38 9.94 -11.89
N THR A 2 25.99 10.16 -10.70
CA THR A 2 25.49 9.57 -9.43
C THR A 2 24.23 10.26 -8.90
N ALA A 3 24.17 11.60 -9.00
CA ALA A 3 23.03 12.39 -8.54
C ALA A 3 21.74 12.12 -9.34
N GLU A 4 21.82 11.95 -10.66
CA GLU A 4 20.64 11.62 -11.48
C GLU A 4 20.11 10.22 -11.19
N ARG A 5 21.00 9.24 -11.00
CA ARG A 5 20.61 7.88 -10.61
C ARG A 5 19.94 7.86 -9.24
N TRP A 6 20.47 8.58 -8.26
CA TRP A 6 19.86 8.73 -6.94
C TRP A 6 18.48 9.39 -7.02
N THR A 7 18.37 10.48 -7.78
CA THR A 7 17.11 11.21 -7.97
C THR A 7 16.04 10.32 -8.59
N ARG A 8 16.40 9.50 -9.58
CA ARG A 8 15.49 8.52 -10.19
C ARG A 8 15.05 7.45 -9.19
N ALA A 9 15.98 6.88 -8.42
CA ALA A 9 15.66 5.87 -7.42
C ALA A 9 14.71 6.41 -6.33
N VAL A 10 14.93 7.64 -5.85
CA VAL A 10 14.03 8.29 -4.89
C VAL A 10 12.65 8.54 -5.51
N ARG A 11 12.58 8.99 -6.77
CA ARG A 11 11.29 9.17 -7.47
C ARG A 11 10.54 7.86 -7.65
N GLU A 12 11.25 6.78 -7.97
CA GLU A 12 10.67 5.44 -8.08
C GLU A 12 10.11 4.99 -6.72
N GLN A 13 10.88 5.13 -5.64
CA GLN A 13 10.44 4.79 -4.28
C GLN A 13 9.23 5.63 -3.82
N VAL A 14 9.29 6.95 -4.00
CA VAL A 14 8.15 7.85 -3.69
C VAL A 14 6.93 7.51 -4.56
N GLY A 15 7.16 7.09 -5.80
CA GLY A 15 6.11 6.68 -6.74
C GLY A 15 5.34 5.43 -6.31
N LEU A 16 5.87 4.62 -5.39
CA LEU A 16 5.18 3.44 -4.84
C LEU A 16 4.09 3.81 -3.82
N GLY A 17 4.22 4.95 -3.15
CA GLY A 17 3.36 5.36 -2.03
C GLY A 17 3.72 4.62 -0.74
N ARG A 18 2.77 4.57 0.22
CA ARG A 18 2.94 3.78 1.46
C ARG A 18 2.90 2.28 1.18
N PHE A 19 3.49 1.47 2.05
CA PHE A 19 3.32 0.01 1.99
C PHE A 19 2.12 -0.41 2.83
N LEU A 20 1.24 -1.22 2.25
CA LEU A 20 0.06 -1.75 2.90
C LEU A 20 0.31 -3.23 3.27
N PRO A 21 -0.06 -3.66 4.48
CA PRO A 21 0.00 -5.08 4.85
C PRO A 21 -0.87 -5.90 3.89
N LEU A 22 -0.35 -7.04 3.43
CA LEU A 22 -1.08 -7.98 2.59
C LEU A 22 -1.26 -9.29 3.36
N GLY A 23 -2.47 -9.50 3.86
CA GLY A 23 -2.75 -10.59 4.80
C GLY A 23 -2.64 -10.14 6.25
N GLY A 24 -2.55 -11.11 7.16
CA GLY A 24 -2.47 -10.87 8.60
C GLY A 24 -1.05 -10.58 9.08
N PRO A 25 -0.88 -10.26 10.38
CA PRO A 25 0.42 -9.88 10.95
C PRO A 25 1.51 -10.94 10.81
N ARG A 26 1.12 -12.22 10.69
CA ARG A 26 2.03 -13.36 10.55
C ARG A 26 2.51 -13.62 9.12
N ASP A 27 1.85 -13.04 8.12
CA ASP A 27 2.16 -13.31 6.72
C ASP A 27 3.42 -12.57 6.27
N GLY A 28 3.78 -11.48 6.96
CA GLY A 28 5.03 -10.74 6.69
C GLY A 28 5.11 -10.21 5.26
N ALA A 29 3.96 -9.91 4.65
CA ALA A 29 3.86 -9.47 3.28
C ALA A 29 3.30 -8.05 3.19
N TRP A 30 3.82 -7.29 2.23
CA TRP A 30 3.38 -5.93 1.92
C TRP A 30 3.17 -5.73 0.43
N ILE A 31 2.21 -4.89 0.11
CA ILE A 31 1.94 -4.40 -1.25
C ILE A 31 2.09 -2.88 -1.28
N ALA A 32 2.71 -2.35 -2.34
CA ALA A 32 2.76 -0.90 -2.55
C ALA A 32 1.33 -0.34 -2.71
N GLU A 33 1.03 0.80 -2.10
CA GLU A 33 -0.27 1.47 -2.20
C GLU A 33 -0.69 1.66 -3.67
N ARG A 34 0.26 2.03 -4.54
CA ARG A 34 0.00 2.16 -5.97
C ARG A 34 -0.49 0.86 -6.61
N ALA A 35 0.09 -0.27 -6.24
CA ALA A 35 -0.30 -1.57 -6.78
C ALA A 35 -1.69 -1.98 -6.28
N ALA A 36 -1.96 -1.82 -4.98
CA ALA A 36 -3.28 -2.04 -4.41
C ALA A 36 -4.34 -1.14 -5.07
N ALA A 37 -4.04 0.14 -5.26
CA ALA A 37 -4.92 1.10 -5.92
C ALA A 37 -5.26 0.68 -7.36
N SER A 38 -4.31 0.12 -8.10
CA SER A 38 -4.54 -0.41 -9.46
C SER A 38 -5.61 -1.52 -9.45
N VAL A 39 -5.46 -2.49 -8.55
CA VAL A 39 -6.41 -3.61 -8.40
C VAL A 39 -7.79 -3.11 -7.97
N LEU A 40 -7.85 -2.24 -6.95
CA LEU A 40 -9.11 -1.70 -6.43
C LEU A 40 -9.86 -0.85 -7.45
N ARG A 41 -9.15 -0.05 -8.26
CA ARG A 41 -9.76 0.72 -9.36
C ARG A 41 -10.34 -0.19 -10.43
N SER A 42 -9.62 -1.26 -10.79
CA SER A 42 -10.12 -2.26 -11.73
C SER A 42 -11.37 -2.96 -11.19
N ALA A 43 -11.37 -3.33 -9.92
CA ALA A 43 -12.53 -3.96 -9.27
C ALA A 43 -13.74 -3.01 -9.21
N ALA A 44 -13.53 -1.74 -8.88
CA ALA A 44 -14.58 -0.73 -8.88
C ALA A 44 -15.19 -0.51 -10.27
N GLY A 45 -14.38 -0.60 -11.33
CA GLY A 45 -14.86 -0.50 -12.72
C GLY A 45 -15.77 -1.66 -13.16
N ALA A 46 -15.76 -2.79 -12.43
CA ALA A 46 -16.66 -3.91 -12.68
C ALA A 46 -18.03 -3.76 -11.97
N VAL A 47 -18.21 -2.72 -11.15
CA VAL A 47 -19.46 -2.47 -10.44
C VAL A 47 -20.38 -1.58 -11.29
N GLU A 48 -21.52 -2.13 -11.70
CA GLU A 48 -22.48 -1.40 -12.54
C GLU A 48 -23.07 -0.19 -11.82
N GLY A 49 -23.21 0.93 -12.54
CA GLY A 49 -23.78 2.17 -12.01
C GLY A 49 -22.87 2.95 -11.06
N VAL A 50 -21.64 2.48 -10.80
CA VAL A 50 -20.69 3.13 -9.89
C VAL A 50 -19.56 3.78 -10.67
N ARG A 51 -19.24 5.02 -10.32
CA ARG A 51 -18.04 5.73 -10.78
C ARG A 51 -17.15 6.04 -9.59
N LEU A 52 -15.94 5.49 -9.59
CA LEU A 52 -14.93 5.80 -8.57
C LEU A 52 -14.30 7.17 -8.84
N ASP A 53 -14.44 8.10 -7.90
CA ASP A 53 -13.82 9.43 -7.96
C ASP A 53 -12.45 9.45 -7.26
N ALA A 54 -12.45 9.29 -5.93
CA ALA A 54 -11.24 9.19 -5.12
C ALA A 54 -11.13 7.81 -4.44
N LEU A 55 -9.88 7.38 -4.18
CA LEU A 55 -9.59 6.16 -3.45
C LEU A 55 -8.69 6.50 -2.26
N ARG A 56 -9.07 6.04 -1.07
CA ARG A 56 -8.27 6.12 0.17
C ARG A 56 -8.23 4.73 0.78
N ILE A 57 -7.06 4.33 1.28
CA ILE A 57 -6.86 2.99 1.83
C ILE A 57 -6.31 3.13 3.26
N GLY A 58 -7.07 2.68 4.26
CA GLY A 58 -6.65 2.75 5.65
C GLY A 58 -7.04 1.47 6.39
N LEU A 59 -6.58 1.36 7.63
CA LEU A 59 -7.01 0.29 8.52
C LEU A 59 -8.47 0.50 8.89
N ALA A 60 -9.24 -0.58 8.87
CA ALA A 60 -10.64 -0.56 9.28
C ALA A 60 -10.77 -0.41 10.81
N ALA A 61 -9.89 -1.07 11.57
CA ALA A 61 -9.79 -0.99 13.02
C ALA A 61 -8.32 -0.76 13.43
N PRO A 62 -7.83 0.49 13.41
CA PRO A 62 -6.44 0.81 13.75
C PRO A 62 -6.01 0.35 15.14
N GLU A 63 -6.93 0.33 16.09
CA GLU A 63 -6.74 -0.10 17.48
C GLU A 63 -6.53 -1.61 17.63
N GLU A 64 -6.97 -2.39 16.65
CA GLU A 64 -6.79 -3.85 16.62
C GLU A 64 -5.53 -4.26 15.82
N ALA A 65 -4.76 -3.28 15.35
CA ALA A 65 -3.59 -3.54 14.52
C ALA A 65 -2.53 -4.37 15.29
N GLY A 66 -2.13 -5.48 14.68
CA GLY A 66 -1.11 -6.37 15.25
C GLY A 66 0.31 -5.85 14.99
N GLU A 67 1.28 -6.37 15.74
CA GLU A 67 2.69 -6.17 15.42
C GLU A 67 3.10 -7.16 14.30
N PRO A 68 3.73 -6.70 13.20
CA PRO A 68 4.21 -7.60 12.16
C PRO A 68 5.33 -8.50 12.67
N VAL A 69 5.35 -9.76 12.19
CA VAL A 69 6.36 -10.75 12.62
C VAL A 69 7.74 -10.55 11.97
N VAL A 70 7.85 -9.66 10.98
CA VAL A 70 9.12 -9.26 10.37
C VAL A 70 9.23 -7.73 10.33
N PRO A 71 10.45 -7.17 10.25
CA PRO A 71 10.64 -5.72 10.22
C PRO A 71 9.85 -5.08 9.08
N ALA A 72 9.00 -4.12 9.43
CA ALA A 72 8.19 -3.43 8.46
C ALA A 72 9.08 -2.57 7.52
N PRO A 73 8.78 -2.53 6.21
CA PRO A 73 9.47 -1.61 5.32
C PRO A 73 9.18 -0.15 5.73
N ALA A 74 10.09 0.75 5.35
CA ALA A 74 9.89 2.18 5.59
C ALA A 74 8.54 2.63 5.02
N SER A 75 7.79 3.43 5.79
CA SER A 75 6.43 3.92 5.48
C SER A 75 5.30 2.88 5.46
N ALA A 76 5.54 1.66 5.95
CA ALA A 76 4.48 0.67 6.07
C ALA A 76 3.39 1.08 7.08
N LEU A 77 2.14 0.79 6.76
CA LEU A 77 1.06 0.75 7.75
C LEU A 77 1.15 -0.54 8.57
N PRO A 78 0.72 -0.53 9.84
CA PRO A 78 0.69 -1.75 10.64
C PRO A 78 -0.37 -2.73 10.09
N PRO A 79 -0.18 -4.05 10.25
CA PRO A 79 -1.16 -5.04 9.83
C PRO A 79 -2.47 -4.92 10.62
N GLY A 80 -3.60 -5.03 9.93
CA GLY A 80 -4.91 -5.15 10.57
C GLY A 80 -5.09 -6.53 11.21
N ALA A 81 -6.10 -6.65 12.08
CA ALA A 81 -6.54 -7.92 12.67
C ALA A 81 -7.22 -8.84 11.64
#